data_AF-A0A524A6T0-F1
#
_entry.id   AF-A0A524A6T0-F1
#
_cell.length_a   1.000
_cell.length_b   1.000
_cell.length_c   1.000
_cell.angle_alpha   90.00
_cell.angle_beta   90.00
_cell.angle_gamma   90.00
#
_symmetry.space_group_name_H-M   'P 1'
#
loop_
_entity.id
_entity.type
_entity.pdbx_description
1 polymer ?
#
loop_
_entity_poly.entity_id
_entity_poly.type
_entity_poly.pdbx_seq_one_letter_code
_entity_poly.pdbx_strand_id
1 'polypeptide(L)'
;MEALSGIAGELAELGGVLDQREREAIEEKRDQVLKKLQDRQYEAAQQDVEDLRQIVGAIERPEGGPGSLEEKAQGLIGYTEFVLSEFAWAIEANQAYQLTNLVAKTKEALEAGDARALQTAFDALDQATDRLPDTIRLLLSIRGAINARIQPVEPERAAQLQKMLSETEEAFQENPALGMQALVSLAKNVAEALKEVESKAAQGVPCPVCGHELPRGARVCPECDADTWILGEHRVRTSGRISA
;
A
#
# COMPACT_ATOMS: atom_id res chain seq x y z
N MET A 1 15.11 -14.30 -12.87
CA MET A 1 13.82 -13.81 -12.35
C MET A 1 14.00 -12.91 -11.13
N GLU A 2 14.92 -13.21 -10.20
CA GLU A 2 15.22 -12.31 -9.06
C GLU A 2 15.58 -10.87 -9.47
N ALA A 3 16.35 -10.69 -10.54
CA ALA A 3 16.75 -9.36 -11.01
C ALA A 3 15.56 -8.47 -11.45
N LEU A 4 14.55 -9.05 -12.08
CA LEU A 4 13.32 -8.33 -12.48
C LEU A 4 12.42 -8.04 -11.28
N SER A 5 12.40 -8.94 -10.28
CA SER A 5 11.67 -8.72 -9.03
C SER A 5 12.26 -7.57 -8.21
N GLY A 6 13.60 -7.41 -8.19
CA GLY A 6 14.25 -6.28 -7.55
C GLY A 6 13.89 -4.95 -8.21
N ILE A 7 13.92 -4.91 -9.55
CA ILE A 7 13.56 -3.71 -10.32
C ILE A 7 12.08 -3.36 -10.13
N ALA A 8 11.18 -4.34 -10.06
CA ALA A 8 9.76 -4.08 -9.79
C ALA A 8 9.54 -3.43 -8.40
N GLY A 9 10.33 -3.81 -7.40
CA GLY A 9 10.33 -3.16 -6.08
C GLY A 9 10.80 -1.71 -6.17
N GLU A 10 11.94 -1.46 -6.83
CA GLU A 10 12.48 -0.11 -7.01
C GLU A 10 11.54 0.81 -7.82
N LEU A 11 10.85 0.28 -8.83
CA LEU A 11 9.86 1.02 -9.61
C LEU A 11 8.59 1.33 -8.82
N ALA A 12 8.18 0.44 -7.91
CA ALA A 12 7.05 0.70 -7.02
C ALA A 12 7.35 1.86 -6.05
N GLU A 13 8.60 1.98 -5.58
CA GLU A 13 9.05 3.11 -4.76
C GLU A 13 9.07 4.44 -5.54
N LEU A 14 9.30 4.38 -6.86
CA LEU A 14 9.40 5.55 -7.74
C LEU A 14 8.05 6.01 -8.35
N GLY A 15 6.96 5.27 -8.16
CA GLY A 15 5.71 5.41 -8.92
C GLY A 15 5.03 6.80 -8.92
N GLY A 16 5.39 7.68 -7.98
CA GLY A 16 4.92 9.07 -7.91
C GLY A 16 5.87 10.12 -8.50
N VAL A 17 7.14 9.76 -8.75
CA VAL A 17 8.24 10.69 -9.07
C VAL A 17 8.55 10.71 -10.56
N LEU A 18 8.33 9.59 -11.25
CA LEU A 18 8.65 9.44 -12.67
C LEU A 18 7.80 10.37 -13.53
N ASP A 19 8.47 11.16 -14.36
CA ASP A 19 7.80 11.91 -15.42
C ASP A 19 7.27 10.97 -16.53
N GLN A 20 6.46 11.50 -17.43
CA GLN A 20 5.84 10.68 -18.48
C GLN A 20 6.89 10.04 -19.41
N ARG A 21 8.00 10.72 -19.71
CA ARG A 21 9.06 10.19 -20.58
C ARG A 21 9.85 9.08 -19.88
N GLU A 22 10.12 9.23 -18.60
CA GLU A 22 10.81 8.23 -17.78
C GLU A 22 9.97 6.95 -17.65
N ARG A 23 8.65 7.09 -17.45
CA ARG A 23 7.71 5.96 -17.42
C ARG A 23 7.71 5.21 -18.74
N GLU A 24 7.54 5.93 -19.85
CA GLU A 24 7.51 5.33 -21.20
C GLU A 24 8.83 4.61 -21.50
N ALA A 25 9.98 5.20 -21.14
CA ALA A 25 11.29 4.58 -21.34
C ALA A 25 11.49 3.31 -20.50
N ILE A 26 11.04 3.31 -19.24
CA ILE A 26 11.11 2.15 -18.34
C ILE A 26 10.20 1.02 -18.82
N GLU A 27 8.97 1.34 -19.24
CA GLU A 27 8.02 0.37 -19.76
C GLU A 27 8.49 -0.26 -21.08
N GLU A 28 8.98 0.56 -22.01
CA GLU A 28 9.52 0.08 -23.29
C GLU A 28 10.69 -0.89 -23.04
N LYS A 29 11.59 -0.53 -22.11
CA LYS A 29 12.76 -1.36 -21.79
C LYS A 29 12.37 -2.65 -21.06
N ARG A 30 11.38 -2.60 -20.16
CA ARG A 30 10.81 -3.80 -19.51
C ARG A 30 10.20 -4.75 -20.53
N ASP A 31 9.45 -4.23 -21.50
CA ASP A 31 8.80 -5.04 -22.53
C ASP A 31 9.85 -5.67 -23.48
N GLN A 32 10.95 -4.95 -23.77
CA GLN A 32 12.11 -5.50 -24.49
C GLN A 32 12.76 -6.67 -23.73
N VAL A 33 12.97 -6.54 -22.41
CA VAL A 33 13.50 -7.63 -21.57
C VAL A 33 12.57 -8.85 -21.62
N LEU A 34 11.26 -8.65 -21.42
CA LEU A 34 10.28 -9.74 -21.41
C LEU A 34 10.24 -10.47 -22.76
N LYS A 35 10.26 -9.72 -23.86
CA LYS A 35 10.32 -10.30 -25.21
C LYS A 35 11.59 -11.12 -25.43
N LYS A 36 12.76 -10.60 -25.06
CA LYS A 36 14.04 -11.33 -25.19
C LYS A 36 14.09 -12.58 -24.30
N LEU A 37 13.48 -12.55 -23.12
CA LEU A 37 13.34 -13.74 -22.26
C LEU A 37 12.42 -14.80 -22.89
N GLN A 38 11.32 -14.38 -23.52
CA GLN A 38 10.43 -15.29 -24.26
C GLN A 38 11.14 -15.93 -25.46
N ASP A 39 11.96 -15.14 -26.18
CA ASP A 39 12.76 -15.58 -27.31
C ASP A 39 14.04 -16.35 -26.91
N ARG A 40 14.23 -16.63 -25.61
CA ARG A 40 15.39 -17.33 -25.02
C ARG A 40 16.75 -16.63 -25.27
N GLN A 41 16.73 -15.33 -25.52
CA GLN A 41 17.90 -14.49 -25.70
C GLN A 41 18.43 -13.98 -24.35
N TYR A 42 18.92 -14.90 -23.51
CA TYR A 42 19.23 -14.60 -22.10
C TYR A 42 20.33 -13.56 -21.90
N GLU A 43 21.41 -13.60 -22.68
CA GLU A 43 22.50 -12.61 -22.59
C GLU A 43 22.02 -11.20 -22.97
N ALA A 44 21.23 -11.10 -24.03
CA ALA A 44 20.68 -9.82 -24.48
C ALA A 44 19.61 -9.28 -23.51
N ALA A 45 18.84 -10.16 -22.86
CA ALA A 45 17.90 -9.78 -21.81
C ALA A 45 18.64 -9.30 -20.55
N GLN A 46 19.78 -9.92 -20.21
CA GLN A 46 20.58 -9.50 -19.06
C GLN A 46 21.22 -8.12 -19.27
N GLN A 47 21.65 -7.82 -20.49
CA GLN A 47 22.12 -6.47 -20.83
C GLN A 47 21.00 -5.43 -20.68
N ASP A 48 19.81 -5.70 -21.20
CA ASP A 48 18.67 -4.78 -21.07
C ASP A 48 18.23 -4.58 -19.61
N VAL A 49 18.38 -5.60 -18.74
CA VAL A 49 18.14 -5.49 -17.30
C VAL A 49 19.13 -4.53 -16.64
N GLU A 50 20.39 -4.55 -17.06
CA GLU A 50 21.41 -3.65 -16.53
C GLU A 50 21.22 -2.21 -17.04
N ASP A 51 20.86 -2.05 -18.31
CA ASP A 51 20.48 -0.75 -18.87
C ASP A 51 19.26 -0.17 -18.12
N LEU A 52 18.27 -1.02 -17.82
CA LEU A 52 17.09 -0.64 -17.04
C LEU A 52 17.47 -0.19 -15.62
N ARG A 53 18.42 -0.86 -14.96
CA ARG A 53 18.96 -0.42 -13.66
C ARG A 53 19.66 0.93 -13.74
N GLN A 54 20.40 1.20 -14.81
CA GLN A 54 21.06 2.48 -15.00
C GLN A 54 20.05 3.62 -15.17
N ILE A 55 18.96 3.38 -15.92
CA ILE A 55 17.86 4.34 -16.05
C ILE A 55 17.22 4.60 -14.68
N VAL A 56 16.88 3.54 -13.93
CA VAL A 56 16.29 3.64 -12.59
C VAL A 56 17.21 4.31 -11.57
N GLY A 57 18.53 4.05 -11.66
CA GLY A 57 19.53 4.64 -10.78
C GLY A 57 19.87 6.10 -11.10
N ALA A 58 19.56 6.58 -12.31
CA ALA A 58 19.77 7.96 -12.73
C ALA A 58 18.61 8.90 -12.34
N ILE A 59 17.46 8.34 -11.94
CA ILE A 59 16.30 9.11 -11.48
C ILE A 59 16.60 9.63 -10.07
N GLU A 60 16.59 10.95 -9.90
CA GLU A 60 16.71 11.59 -8.59
C GLU A 60 15.55 11.14 -7.70
N ARG A 61 15.84 10.23 -6.78
CA ARG A 61 14.88 9.85 -5.73
C ARG A 61 14.75 11.04 -4.78
N PRO A 62 13.57 11.64 -4.59
CA PRO A 62 13.38 12.56 -3.48
C PRO A 62 13.69 11.79 -2.19
N GLU A 63 14.64 12.30 -1.41
CA GLU A 63 14.98 11.73 -0.11
C GLU A 63 13.68 11.59 0.71
N GLY A 64 13.27 10.35 1.00
CA GLY A 64 12.12 10.05 1.86
C GLY A 64 10.87 9.47 1.18
N GLY A 65 10.84 9.19 -0.13
CA GLY A 65 9.67 8.59 -0.80
C GLY A 65 8.56 9.59 -1.15
N PRO A 66 7.42 9.14 -1.74
CA PRO A 66 6.38 10.03 -2.24
C PRO A 66 5.73 10.86 -1.13
N GLY A 67 5.54 12.16 -1.39
CA GLY A 67 4.90 13.12 -0.49
C GLY A 67 5.85 14.00 0.32
N SER A 68 5.40 15.20 0.68
CA SER A 68 6.17 16.13 1.50
C SER A 68 6.32 15.63 2.95
N LEU A 69 7.26 16.18 3.71
CA LEU A 69 7.43 15.83 5.12
C LEU A 69 6.15 16.14 5.92
N GLU A 70 5.46 17.22 5.56
CA GLU A 70 4.18 17.63 6.14
C GLU A 70 3.08 16.59 5.88
N GLU A 71 2.97 16.09 4.65
CA GLU A 71 2.00 15.04 4.29
C GLU A 71 2.27 13.73 5.04
N LYS A 72 3.55 13.33 5.12
CA LYS A 72 3.98 12.15 5.88
C LYS A 72 3.68 12.30 7.37
N ALA A 73 3.98 13.46 7.95
CA ALA A 73 3.70 13.75 9.34
C ALA A 73 2.20 13.74 9.64
N GLN A 74 1.37 14.32 8.78
CA GLN A 74 -0.09 14.25 8.90
C GLN A 74 -0.61 12.82 8.84
N GLY A 75 -0.09 12.01 7.90
CA GLY A 75 -0.43 10.59 7.79
C GLY A 75 -0.06 9.81 9.04
N LEU A 76 1.16 10.00 9.56
CA LEU A 76 1.65 9.30 10.75
C LEU A 76 0.93 9.75 12.03
N ILE A 77 0.59 11.04 12.14
CA ILE A 77 -0.28 11.56 13.19
C ILE A 77 -1.63 10.84 13.15
N GLY A 78 -2.30 10.84 11.99
CA GLY A 78 -3.63 10.23 11.85
C GLY A 78 -3.60 8.72 12.15
N TYR A 79 -2.59 8.02 11.67
CA TYR A 79 -2.35 6.62 11.99
C TYR A 79 -2.18 6.40 13.50
N THR A 80 -1.33 7.19 14.17
CA THR A 80 -1.08 7.03 15.60
C THR A 80 -2.32 7.35 16.43
N GLU A 81 -3.08 8.39 16.08
CA GLU A 81 -4.32 8.75 16.77
C GLU A 81 -5.37 7.65 16.63
N PHE A 82 -5.50 7.07 15.44
CA PHE A 82 -6.36 5.90 15.22
C PHE A 82 -5.91 4.69 16.05
N VAL A 83 -4.61 4.40 16.10
CA VAL A 83 -4.09 3.29 16.92
C VAL A 83 -4.39 3.51 18.40
N LEU A 84 -4.19 4.73 18.89
CA LEU A 84 -4.52 5.09 20.27
C LEU A 84 -6.02 5.02 20.55
N SER A 85 -6.89 5.40 19.61
CA SER A 85 -8.35 5.32 19.82
C SER A 85 -8.86 3.88 19.83
N GLU A 86 -8.42 3.06 18.88
CA GLU A 86 -8.95 1.71 18.67
C GLU A 86 -8.28 0.65 19.56
N PHE A 87 -6.99 0.84 19.87
CA PHE A 87 -6.16 -0.18 20.52
C PHE A 87 -5.55 0.29 21.84
N ALA A 88 -6.03 1.39 22.46
CA ALA A 88 -5.56 1.81 23.79
C ALA A 88 -5.59 0.68 24.83
N TRP A 89 -6.57 -0.23 24.75
CA TRP A 89 -6.69 -1.39 25.65
C TRP A 89 -5.52 -2.38 25.52
N ALA A 90 -4.80 -2.38 24.39
CA ALA A 90 -3.68 -3.27 24.08
C ALA A 90 -2.31 -2.61 24.30
N ILE A 91 -2.28 -1.31 24.63
CA ILE A 91 -1.06 -0.51 24.74
C ILE A 91 -0.79 -0.23 26.23
N GLU A 92 0.46 -0.36 26.66
CA GLU A 92 0.84 0.02 28.02
C GLU A 92 0.63 1.52 28.26
N ALA A 93 0.12 1.90 29.43
CA ALA A 93 -0.22 3.29 29.73
C ALA A 93 0.93 4.29 29.51
N ASN A 94 2.18 3.89 29.81
CA ASN A 94 3.37 4.72 29.55
C ASN A 94 3.61 4.90 28.05
N GLN A 95 3.50 3.83 27.26
CA GLN A 95 3.66 3.90 25.80
C GLN A 95 2.54 4.75 25.17
N ALA A 96 1.30 4.59 25.60
CA ALA A 96 0.17 5.39 25.13
C ALA A 96 0.37 6.90 25.42
N TYR A 97 0.86 7.23 26.62
CA TYR A 97 1.21 8.60 27.00
C TYR A 97 2.35 9.16 26.15
N GLN A 98 3.40 8.37 25.90
CA GLN A 98 4.52 8.77 25.05
C GLN A 98 4.06 9.07 23.62
N LEU A 99 3.26 8.17 23.01
CA LEU A 99 2.71 8.37 21.67
C LEU A 99 1.83 9.63 21.61
N THR A 100 0.97 9.84 22.60
CA THR A 100 0.12 11.06 22.68
C THR A 100 0.96 12.34 22.69
N ASN A 101 2.05 12.36 23.46
CA ASN A 101 2.96 13.51 23.50
C ASN A 101 3.72 13.71 22.19
N LEU A 102 4.15 12.63 21.54
CA LEU A 102 4.85 12.72 20.24
C LEU A 102 3.92 13.22 19.14
N VAL A 103 2.66 12.78 19.13
CA VAL A 103 1.62 13.32 18.25
C VAL A 103 1.45 14.82 18.48
N ALA A 104 1.30 15.26 19.73
CA ALA A 104 1.14 16.67 20.06
C ALA A 104 2.35 17.51 19.60
N LYS A 105 3.58 17.05 19.84
CA LYS A 105 4.81 17.71 19.38
C LYS A 105 4.90 17.79 17.86
N THR A 106 4.50 16.73 17.16
CA THR A 106 4.52 16.69 15.70
C THR A 106 3.50 17.68 15.13
N LYS A 107 2.30 17.77 15.72
CA LYS A 107 1.29 18.78 15.37
C LYS A 107 1.80 20.20 15.60
N GLU A 108 2.41 20.46 16.76
CA GLU A 108 2.98 21.78 17.08
C GLU A 108 4.06 22.20 16.08
N ALA A 109 4.99 21.29 15.75
CA ALA A 109 6.03 21.57 14.76
C ALA A 109 5.48 21.80 13.35
N LEU A 110 4.42 21.06 12.97
CA LEU A 110 3.71 21.22 11.70
C LEU A 110 3.03 22.60 11.62
N GLU A 111 2.31 23.00 12.66
CA GLU A 111 1.63 24.31 12.74
C GLU A 111 2.62 25.48 12.77
N ALA A 112 3.78 25.30 13.41
CA ALA A 112 4.83 26.30 13.47
C ALA A 112 5.60 26.46 12.15
N GLY A 113 5.48 25.50 11.22
CA GLY A 113 6.24 25.49 9.96
C GLY A 113 7.75 25.33 10.13
N ASP A 114 8.21 24.82 11.28
CA ASP A 114 9.64 24.56 11.54
C ASP A 114 10.01 23.18 11.00
N ALA A 115 10.58 23.14 9.79
CA ALA A 115 10.96 21.91 9.11
C ALA A 115 11.92 21.03 9.93
N ARG A 116 12.83 21.62 10.70
CA ARG A 116 13.80 20.85 11.50
C ARG A 116 13.14 20.24 12.73
N ALA A 117 12.31 21.02 13.41
CA ALA A 117 11.51 20.51 14.53
C ALA A 117 10.55 19.42 14.05
N LEU A 118 9.93 19.61 12.88
CA LEU A 118 9.01 18.64 12.28
C LEU A 118 9.72 17.33 11.97
N GLN A 119 10.88 17.36 11.32
CA GLN A 119 11.65 16.14 11.03
C GLN A 119 12.01 15.40 12.32
N THR A 120 12.48 16.13 13.33
CA THR A 120 12.87 15.53 14.62
C THR A 120 11.67 14.88 15.33
N ALA A 121 10.51 15.55 15.32
CA ALA A 121 9.29 15.02 15.92
C ALA A 121 8.74 13.82 15.12
N PHE A 122 8.79 13.90 13.79
CA PHE A 122 8.40 12.84 12.87
C PHE A 122 9.23 11.57 13.11
N ASP A 123 10.56 11.66 13.08
CA ASP A 123 11.45 10.50 13.27
C ASP A 123 11.22 9.83 14.63
N ALA A 124 10.98 10.65 15.67
CA ALA A 124 10.70 10.15 17.01
C ALA A 124 9.33 9.44 17.09
N LEU A 125 8.32 9.97 16.41
CA LEU A 125 7.00 9.36 16.32
C LEU A 125 7.06 8.06 15.51
N ASP A 126 7.76 8.05 14.37
CA ASP A 126 7.92 6.90 13.48
C ASP A 126 8.58 5.74 14.24
N GLN A 127 9.71 6.01 14.89
CA GLN A 127 10.39 5.03 15.73
C GLN A 127 9.52 4.53 16.90
N ALA A 128 8.67 5.39 17.48
CA ALA A 128 7.77 4.99 18.55
C ALA A 128 6.66 4.05 18.03
N THR A 129 6.16 4.27 16.81
CA THR A 129 5.17 3.42 16.17
C THR A 129 5.71 2.05 15.74
N ASP A 130 7.00 1.95 15.41
CA ASP A 130 7.66 0.66 15.18
C ASP A 130 7.63 -0.27 16.41
N ARG A 131 7.57 0.33 17.60
CA ARG A 131 7.56 -0.40 18.89
C ARG A 131 6.15 -0.78 19.34
N LEU A 132 5.13 -0.63 18.49
CA LEU A 132 3.79 -1.12 18.82
C LEU A 132 3.81 -2.63 19.10
N PRO A 133 2.99 -3.12 20.04
CA PRO A 133 2.82 -4.54 20.32
C PRO A 133 2.55 -5.36 19.04
N ASP A 134 3.17 -6.55 18.95
CA ASP A 134 3.01 -7.46 17.80
C ASP A 134 1.54 -7.76 17.49
N THR A 135 0.72 -7.91 18.54
CA THR A 135 -0.71 -8.16 18.41
C THR A 135 -1.43 -7.05 17.64
N ILE A 136 -1.12 -5.78 17.95
CA ILE A 136 -1.71 -4.63 17.25
C ILE A 136 -1.23 -4.62 15.79
N ARG A 137 0.08 -4.80 15.56
CA ARG A 137 0.64 -4.86 14.20
C ARG A 137 0.00 -5.98 13.37
N LEU A 138 -0.28 -7.14 13.97
CA LEU A 138 -0.94 -8.25 13.29
C LEU A 138 -2.42 -7.94 12.99
N LEU A 139 -3.17 -7.37 13.93
CA LEU A 139 -4.57 -6.97 13.72
C LEU A 139 -4.68 -5.92 12.61
N LEU A 140 -3.80 -4.92 12.61
CA LEU A 140 -3.72 -3.91 11.55
C LEU A 140 -3.36 -4.53 10.19
N SER A 141 -2.39 -5.46 10.16
CA SER A 141 -2.00 -6.17 8.94
C SER A 141 -3.16 -7.00 8.38
N ILE A 142 -3.93 -7.67 9.25
CA ILE A 142 -5.13 -8.42 8.88
C ILE A 142 -6.19 -7.46 8.32
N ARG A 143 -6.48 -6.36 9.00
CA ARG A 143 -7.44 -5.34 8.55
C ARG A 143 -7.05 -4.79 7.17
N GLY A 144 -5.77 -4.47 6.98
CA GLY A 144 -5.20 -4.01 5.71
C GLY A 144 -5.35 -5.07 4.61
N ALA A 145 -5.03 -6.34 4.90
CA ALA A 145 -5.19 -7.43 3.95
C ALA A 145 -6.66 -7.63 3.54
N ILE A 146 -7.59 -7.57 4.48
CA ILE A 146 -9.02 -7.69 4.20
C ILE A 146 -9.47 -6.57 3.27
N ASN A 147 -9.20 -5.31 3.63
CA ASN A 147 -9.70 -4.15 2.90
C ASN A 147 -9.02 -3.96 1.54
N ALA A 148 -7.70 -4.13 1.47
CA ALA A 148 -6.94 -3.83 0.26
C ALA A 148 -6.85 -5.01 -0.71
N ARG A 149 -6.93 -6.25 -0.24
CA ARG A 149 -6.68 -7.44 -1.07
C ARG A 149 -7.90 -8.32 -1.24
N ILE A 150 -8.65 -8.58 -0.16
CA ILE A 150 -9.79 -9.52 -0.20
C ILE A 150 -11.06 -8.82 -0.67
N GLN A 151 -11.40 -7.67 -0.08
CA GLN A 151 -12.64 -6.94 -0.34
C GLN A 151 -12.88 -6.59 -1.82
N PRO A 152 -11.88 -6.17 -2.62
CA PRO A 152 -12.10 -5.86 -4.03
C PRO A 152 -12.49 -7.09 -4.88
N VAL A 153 -12.32 -8.30 -4.36
CA VAL A 153 -12.43 -9.56 -5.10
C VAL A 153 -13.55 -10.44 -4.56
N GLU A 154 -13.63 -10.53 -3.23
CA GLU A 154 -14.60 -11.33 -2.49
C GLU A 154 -15.24 -10.47 -1.39
N PRO A 155 -16.12 -9.51 -1.76
CA PRO A 155 -16.67 -8.55 -0.80
C PRO A 155 -17.49 -9.21 0.31
N GLU A 156 -18.24 -10.27 0.00
CA GLU A 156 -19.02 -11.02 1.01
C GLU A 156 -18.10 -11.71 2.03
N ARG A 157 -17.01 -12.32 1.57
CA ARG A 157 -16.04 -12.95 2.46
C ARG A 157 -15.26 -11.92 3.27
N ALA A 158 -14.92 -10.78 2.66
CA ALA A 158 -14.30 -9.68 3.39
C ALA A 158 -15.20 -9.17 4.52
N ALA A 159 -16.52 -9.04 4.29
CA ALA A 159 -17.47 -8.65 5.33
C ALA A 159 -17.53 -9.69 6.48
N GLN A 160 -17.49 -10.98 6.16
CA GLN A 160 -17.40 -12.05 7.18
C GLN A 160 -16.09 -11.95 7.98
N LEU A 161 -14.96 -11.76 7.32
CA LEU A 161 -13.65 -11.61 7.96
C LEU A 161 -13.55 -10.34 8.81
N GLN A 162 -14.16 -9.24 8.37
CA GLN A 162 -14.27 -8.01 9.17
C GLN A 162 -15.08 -8.25 10.45
N LYS A 163 -16.20 -8.99 10.36
CA LYS A 163 -16.96 -9.38 11.55
C LYS A 163 -16.13 -10.23 12.52
N MET A 164 -15.42 -11.23 11.99
CA MET A 164 -14.52 -12.07 12.80
C MET A 164 -13.37 -11.27 13.43
N LEU A 165 -12.87 -10.24 12.74
CA LEU A 165 -11.87 -9.32 13.27
C LEU A 165 -12.41 -8.53 14.46
N SER A 166 -13.61 -7.95 14.34
CA SER A 166 -14.27 -7.25 15.45
C SER A 166 -14.52 -8.18 16.65
N GLU A 167 -15.03 -9.39 16.41
CA GLU A 167 -15.23 -10.41 17.46
C GLU A 167 -13.90 -10.80 18.14
N THR A 168 -12.80 -10.83 17.38
CA THR A 168 -11.45 -11.11 17.91
C THR A 168 -10.97 -9.96 18.81
N GLU A 169 -11.18 -8.72 18.38
CA GLU A 169 -10.82 -7.51 19.15
C GLU A 169 -11.62 -7.42 20.45
N GLU A 170 -12.93 -7.71 20.42
CA GLU A 170 -13.77 -7.81 21.61
C GLU A 170 -13.27 -8.91 22.56
N ALA A 171 -12.94 -10.09 22.04
CA ALA A 171 -12.41 -11.20 22.83
C ALA A 171 -11.10 -10.83 23.55
N PHE A 172 -10.23 -10.03 22.93
CA PHE A 172 -9.02 -9.53 23.60
C PHE A 172 -9.32 -8.59 24.76
N GLN A 173 -10.32 -7.71 24.60
CA GLN A 173 -10.72 -6.77 25.65
C GLN A 173 -11.29 -7.49 26.87
N GLU A 174 -12.02 -8.58 26.65
CA GLU A 174 -12.56 -9.41 27.72
C GLU A 174 -11.51 -10.31 28.36
N ASN A 175 -10.73 -11.02 27.54
CA ASN A 175 -9.74 -11.97 28.00
C ASN A 175 -8.62 -12.17 26.95
N PRO A 176 -7.39 -11.73 27.23
CA PRO A 176 -6.28 -11.86 26.29
C PRO A 176 -6.02 -13.28 25.78
N ALA A 177 -6.27 -14.31 26.59
CA ALA A 177 -6.07 -15.70 26.19
C ALA A 177 -7.13 -16.16 25.17
N LEU A 178 -8.39 -15.71 25.31
CA LEU A 178 -9.45 -15.98 24.33
C LEU A 178 -9.21 -15.20 23.05
N GLY A 179 -8.80 -13.92 23.16
CA GLY A 179 -8.41 -13.09 22.03
C GLY A 179 -7.31 -13.74 21.19
N MET A 180 -6.27 -14.31 21.82
CA MET A 180 -5.21 -15.02 21.09
C MET A 180 -5.72 -16.26 20.34
N GLN A 181 -6.64 -17.03 20.92
CA GLN A 181 -7.23 -18.18 20.23
C GLN A 181 -8.08 -17.75 19.02
N ALA A 182 -8.89 -16.70 19.19
CA ALA A 182 -9.68 -16.10 18.12
C ALA A 182 -8.77 -15.55 16.99
N LEU A 183 -7.67 -14.89 17.35
CA LEU A 183 -6.69 -14.35 16.41
C LEU A 183 -6.04 -15.42 15.54
N VAL A 184 -5.68 -16.57 16.12
CA VAL A 184 -5.13 -17.70 15.35
C VAL A 184 -6.15 -18.21 14.34
N SER A 185 -7.41 -18.34 14.74
CA SER A 185 -8.50 -18.73 13.84
C SER A 185 -8.70 -17.72 12.72
N LEU A 186 -8.77 -16.43 13.06
CA LEU A 186 -8.91 -15.35 12.09
C LEU A 186 -7.75 -15.33 11.09
N ALA A 187 -6.50 -15.37 11.58
CA ALA A 187 -5.32 -15.36 10.73
C ALA A 187 -5.32 -16.53 9.74
N LYS A 188 -5.76 -17.72 10.16
CA LYS A 188 -5.94 -18.87 9.26
C LYS A 188 -6.97 -18.59 8.16
N ASN A 189 -8.15 -18.08 8.53
CA ASN A 189 -9.22 -17.79 7.57
C ASN A 189 -8.81 -16.70 6.56
N VAL A 190 -8.09 -15.67 7.03
CA VAL A 190 -7.54 -14.61 6.18
C VAL A 190 -6.49 -15.18 5.23
N ALA A 191 -5.58 -16.04 5.72
CA ALA A 191 -4.56 -16.67 4.88
C ALA A 191 -5.17 -17.57 3.80
N GLU A 192 -6.23 -18.32 4.12
CA GLU A 192 -6.99 -19.12 3.16
C GLU A 192 -7.67 -18.23 2.11
N ALA A 193 -8.33 -17.16 2.55
CA ALA A 193 -8.95 -16.18 1.65
C ALA A 193 -7.91 -15.52 0.73
N LEU A 194 -6.74 -15.16 1.24
CA LEU A 194 -5.67 -14.59 0.43
C LEU A 194 -5.16 -15.57 -0.63
N LYS A 195 -4.99 -16.86 -0.30
CA LYS A 195 -4.60 -17.88 -1.28
C LYS A 195 -5.63 -18.05 -2.40
N GLU A 196 -6.91 -18.02 -2.06
CA GLU A 196 -7.99 -18.09 -3.04
C GLU A 196 -8.07 -16.82 -3.90
N VAL A 197 -7.87 -15.66 -3.28
CA VAL A 197 -7.80 -14.39 -4.00
C VAL A 197 -6.59 -14.35 -4.94
N GLU A 198 -5.45 -14.89 -4.53
CA GLU A 198 -4.24 -15.02 -5.36
C GLU A 198 -4.44 -16.00 -6.53
N SER A 199 -5.13 -17.12 -6.31
CA SER A 199 -5.44 -18.06 -7.39
C SER A 199 -6.44 -17.48 -8.40
N LYS A 200 -7.39 -16.67 -7.94
CA LYS A 200 -8.29 -15.86 -8.79
C LYS A 200 -7.57 -14.68 -9.46
N ALA A 201 -6.55 -14.11 -8.81
CA ALA A 201 -5.78 -12.97 -9.32
C ALA A 201 -4.98 -13.28 -10.59
N ALA A 202 -4.61 -14.54 -10.79
CA ALA A 202 -3.92 -14.99 -12.01
C ALA A 202 -4.77 -14.79 -13.30
N GLN A 203 -6.05 -14.42 -13.17
CA GLN A 203 -6.98 -14.28 -14.30
C GLN A 203 -7.25 -12.81 -14.72
N GLY A 204 -6.50 -11.82 -14.22
CA GLY A 204 -6.76 -10.40 -14.51
C GLY A 204 -8.07 -9.90 -13.86
N VAL A 205 -8.36 -8.60 -13.94
CA VAL A 205 -9.61 -8.00 -13.46
C VAL A 205 -10.24 -7.21 -14.60
N PRO A 206 -11.50 -7.47 -14.99
CA PRO A 206 -12.13 -6.71 -16.06
C PRO A 206 -12.34 -5.25 -15.63
N CYS A 207 -12.02 -4.32 -16.53
CA CYS A 207 -12.29 -2.91 -16.35
C CYS A 207 -13.79 -2.70 -16.12
N PRO A 208 -14.20 -1.96 -15.07
CA PRO A 208 -15.62 -1.73 -14.78
C PRO A 208 -16.34 -0.88 -15.83
N VAL A 209 -15.60 -0.20 -16.72
CA VAL A 209 -16.17 0.68 -17.77
C VAL A 209 -16.25 0.00 -19.13
N CYS A 210 -15.19 -0.66 -19.57
CA CYS A 210 -15.10 -1.24 -20.93
C CYS A 210 -14.98 -2.77 -20.97
N GLY A 211 -14.82 -3.43 -19.83
CA GLY A 211 -14.68 -4.89 -19.74
C GLY A 211 -13.32 -5.45 -20.14
N HIS A 212 -12.35 -4.61 -20.53
CA HIS A 212 -10.99 -5.04 -20.86
C HIS A 212 -10.29 -5.67 -19.65
N GLU A 213 -9.62 -6.82 -19.82
CA GLU A 213 -8.89 -7.47 -18.73
C GLU A 213 -7.64 -6.67 -18.35
N LEU A 214 -7.61 -6.20 -17.11
CA LEU A 214 -6.50 -5.43 -16.56
C LEU A 214 -5.62 -6.29 -15.66
N PRO A 215 -4.29 -6.09 -15.67
CA PRO A 215 -3.45 -6.61 -14.61
C PRO A 215 -3.87 -5.99 -13.28
N ARG A 216 -3.88 -6.79 -12.20
CA ARG A 216 -4.26 -6.29 -10.88
C ARG A 216 -3.34 -5.18 -10.41
N GLY A 217 -3.93 -4.15 -9.82
CA GLY A 217 -3.21 -2.95 -9.39
C GLY A 217 -3.08 -1.88 -10.50
N ALA A 218 -3.49 -2.18 -11.74
CA ALA A 218 -3.58 -1.17 -12.79
C ALA A 218 -4.61 -0.12 -12.41
N ARG A 219 -4.14 1.04 -11.96
CA ARG A 219 -4.97 2.18 -11.56
C ARG A 219 -5.81 2.70 -12.72
N VAL A 220 -5.30 2.64 -13.94
CA VAL A 220 -5.95 3.18 -15.13
C VAL A 220 -6.10 2.10 -16.19
N CYS A 221 -7.28 2.02 -16.80
CA CYS A 221 -7.51 1.15 -17.95
C CYS A 221 -6.85 1.73 -19.21
N PRO A 222 -5.99 0.99 -19.95
CA PRO A 222 -5.34 1.50 -21.15
C PRO A 222 -6.32 1.69 -22.32
N GLU A 223 -7.47 1.01 -22.31
CA GLU A 223 -8.47 1.10 -23.40
C GLU A 223 -9.44 2.27 -23.24
N CYS A 224 -9.82 2.63 -22.01
CA CYS A 224 -10.86 3.62 -21.76
C CYS A 224 -10.49 4.72 -20.75
N ASP A 225 -9.25 4.72 -20.26
CA ASP A 225 -8.71 5.70 -19.31
C ASP A 225 -9.49 5.77 -17.97
N ALA A 226 -10.24 4.72 -17.64
CA ALA A 226 -11.00 4.66 -16.41
C ALA A 226 -10.10 4.37 -15.20
N ASP A 227 -10.23 5.18 -14.14
CA ASP A 227 -9.62 4.91 -12.84
C ASP A 227 -10.36 3.74 -12.18
N THR A 228 -9.66 2.64 -11.97
CA THR A 228 -10.21 1.39 -11.46
C THR A 228 -10.21 1.30 -9.93
N TRP A 229 -9.64 2.30 -9.25
CA TRP A 229 -9.55 2.36 -7.79
C TRP A 229 -10.68 3.19 -7.17
N ILE A 230 -11.42 3.95 -7.98
CA ILE A 230 -12.55 4.74 -7.49
C ILE A 230 -13.81 3.85 -7.40
N LEU A 231 -14.11 3.40 -6.18
CA LEU A 231 -15.39 2.79 -5.84
C LEU A 231 -16.49 3.86 -5.82
N GLY A 232 -17.11 4.11 -6.97
CA GLY A 232 -18.41 4.79 -7.08
C GLY A 232 -18.37 6.31 -7.21
N GLU A 233 -18.33 6.80 -8.44
CA GLU A 233 -19.42 7.58 -9.08
C GLU A 233 -19.00 7.83 -10.53
N HIS A 234 -19.83 7.39 -11.47
CA HIS A 234 -19.61 7.64 -12.89
C HIS A 234 -19.51 9.14 -13.18
N ARG A 235 -18.29 9.67 -13.27
CA ARG A 235 -18.02 10.79 -14.16
C ARG A 235 -17.55 10.22 -15.48
N VAL A 236 -18.52 9.93 -16.33
CA VAL A 236 -18.29 9.91 -17.78
C VAL A 236 -17.64 11.25 -18.12
N ARG A 237 -16.34 11.23 -18.38
CA ARG A 237 -15.65 12.35 -19.00
C ARG A 237 -16.18 12.39 -20.42
N THR A 238 -17.26 13.13 -20.64
CA THR A 238 -17.71 13.45 -21.99
C THR A 238 -16.60 14.31 -22.60
N SER A 239 -15.67 13.66 -23.30
CA SER A 239 -14.79 14.32 -24.24
C SER A 239 -15.67 14.87 -25.36
N GLY A 240 -16.20 16.08 -25.12
CA GLY A 240 -16.71 16.92 -26.18
C GLY A 240 -15.59 17.11 -27.19
N ARG A 241 -15.68 16.41 -28.32
CA ARG A 241 -15.08 16.87 -29.57
C ARG A 241 -15.58 18.28 -29.81
N ILE A 242 -14.78 19.27 -29.44
CA ILE A 242 -14.89 20.59 -30.05
C ILE A 242 -14.22 20.44 -31.41
N SER A 243 -15.01 20.06 -32.40
CA SER A 243 -14.71 20.32 -33.80
C SER A 243 -15.14 21.74 -34.10
N ALA A 244 -14.18 22.66 -34.13
CA ALA A 244 -14.12 23.84 -35.00
C ALA A 244 -12.72 24.46 -34.87
#